data_AF-F0RRQ3-F1
#
_entry.id   AF-F0RRQ3-F1
#
_cell.length_a   1.000
_cell.length_b   1.000
_cell.length_c   1.000
_cell.angle_alpha   90.00
_cell.angle_beta   90.00
_cell.angle_gamma   90.00
#
_symmetry.space_group_name_H-M   'P 1'
#
loop_
_entity.id
_entity.type
_entity.pdbx_description
1 polymer ?
#
loop_
_entity_poly.entity_id
_entity_poly.type
_entity_poly.pdbx_seq_one_letter_code
_entity_poly.pdbx_strand_id
1 'polypeptide(L)'
;MKRLLFSLVLSILLISCSLFPDQRIAFTFTNALGSTIQTVSVYPIHNSELAASSSTLACSQTKTLQLNLKKATKSDSCYVVAIEHEGITTSVEYGYYSNGFPLEKQVSIVIDSEFLDAGK
;
A
#
# COMPACT_ATOMS: atom_id res chain seq x y z
N MET A 1 -27.39 40.85 7.65
CA MET A 1 -27.47 39.40 7.96
C MET A 1 -27.14 38.49 6.75
N LYS A 2 -27.61 38.78 5.52
CA LYS A 2 -27.32 37.94 4.32
C LYS A 2 -25.82 37.77 3.97
N ARG A 3 -24.98 38.77 4.26
CA ARG A 3 -23.53 38.73 4.01
C ARG A 3 -22.77 37.75 4.94
N LEU A 4 -23.26 37.54 6.15
CA LEU A 4 -22.64 36.61 7.12
C LEU A 4 -22.92 35.15 6.75
N LEU A 5 -24.13 34.86 6.24
CA LEU A 5 -24.49 33.52 5.73
C LEU A 5 -23.61 33.10 4.54
N PHE A 6 -23.32 34.03 3.63
CA PHE A 6 -22.47 33.74 2.47
C PHE A 6 -21.02 33.40 2.89
N SER A 7 -20.47 34.14 3.85
CA SER A 7 -19.13 33.87 4.39
C SER A 7 -19.06 32.53 5.12
N LEU A 8 -20.11 32.18 5.88
CA LEU A 8 -20.18 30.90 6.61
C LEU A 8 -20.23 29.70 5.66
N VAL A 9 -21.05 29.77 4.62
CA VAL A 9 -21.15 28.72 3.60
C VAL A 9 -19.83 28.56 2.83
N LEU A 10 -19.15 29.66 2.51
CA LEU A 10 -17.85 29.63 1.84
C LEU A 10 -16.76 28.99 2.73
N SER A 11 -16.75 29.28 4.04
CA SER A 11 -15.82 28.62 4.96
C SER A 11 -16.08 27.12 5.12
N ILE A 12 -17.35 26.67 5.12
CA ILE A 12 -17.70 25.24 5.17
C ILE A 12 -17.25 24.52 3.90
N LEU A 13 -17.42 25.15 2.73
CA LEU A 13 -16.96 24.61 1.45
C LEU A 13 -15.44 24.48 1.36
N LEU A 14 -14.69 25.45 1.89
CA LEU A 14 -13.22 25.39 1.88
C LEU A 14 -12.64 24.35 2.85
N ILE A 15 -13.30 24.08 3.97
CA ILE A 15 -12.92 23.00 4.90
C ILE A 15 -13.12 21.62 4.25
N SER A 16 -14.12 21.48 3.36
CA SER A 16 -14.46 20.20 2.72
C SER A 16 -13.40 19.66 1.75
N CYS A 17 -12.51 20.51 1.21
CA CYS A 17 -11.40 20.05 0.37
C CYS A 17 -10.28 19.35 1.15
N SER A 18 -10.20 19.54 2.48
CA SER A 18 -9.17 18.95 3.34
C SER A 18 -9.57 17.62 4.00
N LEU A 19 -10.81 17.18 3.80
CA LEU A 19 -11.42 16.10 4.59
C LEU A 19 -11.37 14.71 3.94
N PHE A 20 -10.79 14.55 2.76
CA PHE A 20 -10.58 13.22 2.19
C PHE A 20 -9.23 12.68 2.66
N PRO A 21 -9.20 11.65 3.54
CA PRO A 21 -7.95 11.02 3.93
C PRO A 21 -7.22 10.54 2.68
N ASP A 22 -5.91 10.75 2.63
CA ASP A 22 -5.09 10.22 1.55
C ASP A 22 -5.22 8.70 1.53
N GLN A 23 -5.85 8.15 0.48
CA GLN A 23 -6.05 6.72 0.28
C GLN A 23 -4.77 6.08 -0.29
N ARG A 24 -3.61 6.50 0.20
CA ARG A 24 -2.30 6.01 -0.22
C ARG A 24 -1.56 5.49 0.98
N ILE A 25 -0.83 4.41 0.76
CA ILE A 25 0.02 3.78 1.77
C ILE A 25 1.37 3.45 1.14
N ALA A 26 2.44 3.71 1.89
CA ALA A 26 3.80 3.38 1.50
C ALA A 26 4.16 1.97 1.97
N PHE A 27 4.72 1.14 1.10
CA PHE A 27 5.32 -0.14 1.45
C PHE A 27 6.82 -0.07 1.22
N THR A 28 7.61 -0.19 2.28
CA THR A 28 9.08 -0.18 2.21
C THR A 28 9.60 -1.59 2.35
N PHE A 29 10.23 -2.09 1.29
CA PHE A 29 10.80 -3.43 1.22
C PHE A 29 12.30 -3.36 1.37
N THR A 30 12.87 -4.17 2.25
CA THR A 30 14.32 -4.35 2.40
C THR A 30 14.65 -5.80 2.07
N ASN A 31 15.50 -6.02 1.06
CA ASN A 31 15.96 -7.36 0.73
C ASN A 31 17.10 -7.76 1.67
N ALA A 32 16.81 -8.68 2.59
CA ALA A 32 17.79 -9.29 3.48
C ALA A 32 18.24 -10.68 2.98
N LEU A 33 17.83 -11.10 1.79
CA LEU A 33 18.35 -12.29 1.14
C LEU A 33 19.77 -12.05 0.63
N GLY A 34 20.55 -13.14 0.57
CA GLY A 34 21.88 -13.14 -0.07
C GLY A 34 21.86 -13.03 -1.60
N SER A 35 20.69 -12.80 -2.20
CA SER A 35 20.43 -12.86 -3.64
C SER A 35 19.48 -11.76 -4.10
N THR A 36 19.45 -11.49 -5.40
CA THR A 36 18.55 -10.51 -6.01
C THR A 36 17.13 -11.07 -6.13
N ILE A 37 16.15 -10.25 -5.74
CA ILE A 37 14.73 -10.51 -5.99
C ILE A 37 14.35 -9.95 -7.36
N GLN A 38 13.64 -10.72 -8.17
CA GLN A 38 13.24 -10.32 -9.53
C GLN A 38 12.12 -9.28 -9.49
N THR A 39 11.09 -9.52 -8.68
CA THR A 39 9.89 -8.68 -8.61
C THR A 39 9.40 -8.57 -7.18
N VAL A 40 9.00 -7.37 -6.78
CA VAL A 40 8.23 -7.14 -5.55
C VAL A 40 6.95 -6.41 -5.94
N SER A 41 5.81 -6.91 -5.47
CA SER A 41 4.51 -6.29 -5.70
C SER A 41 3.63 -6.33 -4.46
N VAL A 42 2.76 -5.34 -4.35
CA VAL A 42 1.75 -5.26 -3.29
C VAL A 42 0.43 -4.78 -3.85
N TYR A 43 -0.67 -5.42 -3.45
CA TYR A 43 -2.02 -5.09 -3.89
C TYR A 43 -3.08 -5.42 -2.83
N PRO A 44 -4.27 -4.80 -2.85
CA PRO A 44 -5.39 -5.24 -2.03
C PRO A 44 -5.87 -6.63 -2.48
N ILE A 45 -6.16 -7.53 -1.56
CA ILE A 45 -6.49 -8.94 -1.88
C ILE A 45 -7.65 -9.12 -2.89
N HIS A 46 -8.60 -8.18 -2.92
CA HIS A 46 -9.74 -8.21 -3.84
C HIS A 46 -9.58 -7.32 -5.09
N ASN A 47 -8.44 -6.66 -5.27
CA ASN A 47 -8.19 -5.69 -6.34
C ASN A 47 -6.73 -5.75 -6.82
N SER A 48 -6.29 -6.90 -7.35
CA SER A 48 -4.91 -7.09 -7.83
C SER A 48 -4.51 -6.13 -8.97
N GLU A 49 -5.47 -5.58 -9.70
CA GLU A 49 -5.28 -4.55 -10.73
C GLU A 49 -4.73 -3.22 -10.19
N LEU A 50 -4.80 -3.00 -8.87
CA LEU A 50 -4.27 -1.81 -8.21
C LEU A 50 -2.80 -1.98 -7.76
N ALA A 51 -2.14 -3.07 -8.18
CA ALA A 51 -0.79 -3.40 -7.73
C ALA A 51 0.20 -2.25 -7.91
N ALA A 52 0.98 -2.02 -6.87
CA ALA A 52 2.24 -1.28 -6.96
C ALA A 52 3.37 -2.31 -7.05
N SER A 53 4.23 -2.18 -8.05
CA SER A 53 5.33 -3.12 -8.28
C SER A 53 6.66 -2.42 -8.56
N SER A 54 7.75 -3.11 -8.23
CA SER A 54 9.09 -2.74 -8.66
C SER A 54 9.77 -3.95 -9.28
N SER A 55 10.44 -3.73 -10.40
CA SER A 55 11.41 -4.68 -10.93
C SER A 55 12.72 -4.56 -10.14
N THR A 56 13.25 -5.72 -9.80
CA THR A 56 14.57 -5.96 -9.24
C THR A 56 14.84 -5.29 -7.88
N LEU A 57 15.10 -6.08 -6.86
CA LEU A 57 15.57 -5.59 -5.56
C LEU A 57 16.86 -6.32 -5.20
N ALA A 58 18.00 -5.63 -5.31
CA ALA A 58 19.32 -6.20 -5.04
C ALA A 58 19.50 -6.56 -3.55
N CYS A 59 20.47 -7.42 -3.24
CA CYS A 59 20.81 -7.76 -1.85
C CYS A 59 21.08 -6.49 -1.02
N SER A 60 20.54 -6.43 0.19
CA SER A 60 20.60 -5.28 1.12
C SER A 60 19.96 -3.98 0.60
N GLN A 61 19.27 -4.02 -0.54
CA GLN A 61 18.60 -2.84 -1.08
C GLN A 61 17.24 -2.62 -0.40
N THR A 62 16.92 -1.34 -0.17
CA THR A 62 15.59 -0.91 0.25
C THR A 62 14.89 -0.15 -0.88
N LYS A 63 13.61 -0.45 -1.13
CA LYS A 63 12.74 0.30 -2.06
C LYS A 63 11.39 0.57 -1.42
N THR A 64 10.80 1.72 -1.75
CA THR A 64 9.45 2.08 -1.30
C THR A 64 8.49 2.13 -2.49
N LEU A 65 7.35 1.47 -2.36
CA LEU A 65 6.24 1.48 -3.31
C LEU A 65 5.06 2.22 -2.70
N GLN A 66 4.33 2.97 -3.54
CA GLN A 66 3.14 3.70 -3.12
C GLN A 66 1.90 3.00 -3.70
N LEU A 67 1.09 2.41 -2.83
CA LEU A 67 -0.16 1.77 -3.22
C LEU A 67 -1.31 2.79 -3.11
N ASN A 68 -2.11 2.89 -4.17
CA ASN A 68 -3.23 3.84 -4.25
C ASN A 68 -4.58 3.11 -4.18
N LEU A 69 -5.28 3.28 -3.06
CA LEU A 69 -6.56 2.64 -2.74
C LEU A 69 -7.78 3.45 -3.20
N LYS A 70 -7.60 4.53 -3.98
CA LYS A 70 -8.73 5.36 -4.45
C LYS A 70 -9.79 4.58 -5.20
N LYS A 71 -9.40 3.52 -5.90
CA LYS A 71 -10.28 2.64 -6.65
C LYS A 71 -10.49 1.27 -5.99
N ALA A 72 -9.95 1.07 -4.78
CA ALA A 72 -10.13 -0.19 -4.06
C ALA A 72 -11.59 -0.36 -3.65
N THR A 73 -12.02 -1.62 -3.57
CA THR A 73 -13.33 -1.97 -3.06
C THR A 73 -13.54 -1.39 -1.67
N LYS A 74 -14.73 -0.83 -1.43
CA LYS A 74 -15.15 -0.26 -0.15
C LYS A 74 -15.55 -1.36 0.82
N SER A 75 -14.55 -2.12 1.24
CA SER A 75 -14.63 -3.22 2.20
C SER A 75 -13.41 -3.22 3.12
N ASP A 76 -13.51 -3.96 4.21
CA ASP A 76 -12.38 -4.25 5.09
C ASP A 76 -11.64 -5.47 4.55
N SER A 77 -10.31 -5.41 4.51
CA SER A 77 -9.48 -6.54 4.06
C SER A 77 -7.99 -6.34 4.35
N CYS A 78 -7.15 -7.24 3.83
CA CYS A 78 -5.69 -7.21 3.92
C CYS A 78 -5.03 -6.91 2.57
N TYR A 79 -3.73 -6.62 2.61
CA TYR A 79 -2.90 -6.54 1.42
C TYR A 79 -2.27 -7.90 1.13
N VAL A 80 -1.93 -8.14 -0.12
CA VAL A 80 -1.09 -9.27 -0.52
C VAL A 80 0.24 -8.71 -1.00
N VAL A 81 1.32 -9.25 -0.45
CA VAL A 81 2.70 -8.97 -0.86
C VAL A 81 3.18 -10.19 -1.64
N ALA A 82 3.48 -9.99 -2.92
CA ALA A 82 3.98 -11.05 -3.80
C ALA A 82 5.42 -10.76 -4.23
N ILE A 83 6.29 -11.75 -4.00
CA ILE A 83 7.73 -11.71 -4.25
C ILE A 83 8.08 -12.78 -5.26
N GLU A 84 8.73 -12.40 -6.36
CA GLU A 84 9.32 -13.33 -7.31
C GLU A 84 10.81 -13.46 -7.00
N HIS A 85 11.23 -14.64 -6.57
CA HIS A 85 12.62 -15.00 -6.27
C HIS A 85 12.96 -16.32 -6.95
N GLU A 86 14.01 -16.34 -7.77
CA GLU A 86 14.48 -17.54 -8.51
C GLU A 86 13.39 -18.17 -9.43
N GLY A 87 12.49 -17.34 -9.95
CA GLY A 87 11.39 -17.77 -10.82
C GLY A 87 10.20 -18.38 -10.06
N ILE A 88 10.22 -18.34 -8.74
CA ILE A 88 9.13 -18.76 -7.86
C ILE A 88 8.46 -17.52 -7.27
N THR A 89 7.14 -17.46 -7.34
CA THR A 89 6.36 -16.39 -6.71
C THR A 89 5.80 -16.88 -5.37
N THR A 90 6.23 -16.22 -4.30
CA THR A 90 5.68 -16.39 -2.94
C THR A 90 4.73 -15.24 -2.64
N SER A 91 3.57 -15.52 -2.06
CA SER A 91 2.60 -14.48 -1.67
C SER A 91 2.24 -14.59 -0.20
N VAL A 92 2.22 -13.46 0.50
CA VAL A 92 1.89 -13.37 1.94
C VAL A 92 0.85 -12.29 2.15
N GLU A 93 -0.19 -12.60 2.92
CA GLU A 93 -1.12 -11.58 3.40
C GLU A 93 -0.45 -10.70 4.46
N TYR A 94 -0.59 -9.39 4.33
CA TYR A 94 0.08 -8.43 5.19
C TYR A 94 -0.79 -7.22 5.47
N GLY A 95 -0.74 -6.71 6.70
CA GLY A 95 -1.45 -5.50 7.11
C GLY A 95 -2.96 -5.53 6.90
N TYR A 96 -3.62 -4.40 7.18
CA TYR A 96 -5.07 -4.27 7.04
C TYR A 96 -5.47 -2.87 6.56
N TYR A 97 -6.56 -2.82 5.80
CA TYR A 97 -7.26 -1.60 5.43
C TYR A 97 -8.75 -1.73 5.74
N SER A 98 -9.40 -0.60 6.02
CA SER A 98 -10.84 -0.57 6.29
C SER A 98 -11.53 0.36 5.31
N ASN A 99 -12.62 -0.13 4.71
CA ASN A 99 -13.45 0.61 3.77
C ASN A 99 -12.65 1.32 2.64
N GLY A 100 -11.61 0.64 2.13
CA GLY A 100 -10.70 1.19 1.13
C GLY A 100 -9.82 2.37 1.61
N PHE A 101 -9.63 2.51 2.92
CA PHE A 101 -8.66 3.41 3.55
C PHE A 101 -7.60 2.61 4.29
N PRO A 102 -6.32 2.96 4.11
CA PRO A 102 -5.27 2.27 4.85
C PRO A 102 -5.36 2.63 6.34
N LEU A 103 -5.14 1.65 7.23
CA LEU A 103 -5.10 1.91 8.68
C LEU A 103 -3.78 2.57 9.09
N GLU A 104 -2.74 2.38 8.29
CA GLU A 104 -1.38 2.85 8.51
C GLU A 104 -0.93 3.73 7.34
N LYS A 105 0.00 4.67 7.57
CA LYS A 105 0.57 5.47 6.49
C LYS A 105 1.68 4.74 5.74
N GLN A 106 2.35 3.83 6.43
CA GLN A 106 3.50 3.10 5.92
C GLN A 106 3.62 1.74 6.60
N VAL A 107 4.04 0.75 5.82
CA VAL A 107 4.39 -0.60 6.25
C VAL A 107 5.83 -0.87 5.83
N SER A 108 6.63 -1.46 6.72
CA SER A 108 8.01 -1.87 6.42
C SER A 108 8.13 -3.38 6.47
N ILE A 109 8.68 -3.98 5.42
CA ILE A 109 8.81 -5.42 5.22
C ILE A 109 10.27 -5.74 4.96
N VAL A 110 10.80 -6.68 5.75
CA VAL A 110 12.10 -7.30 5.50
C VAL A 110 11.84 -8.62 4.81
N ILE A 111 12.49 -8.84 3.67
CA ILE A 111 12.39 -10.07 2.88
C ILE A 111 13.62 -10.90 3.19
N ASP A 112 13.44 -11.94 3.99
CA ASP A 112 14.44 -12.96 4.34
C ASP A 112 13.88 -14.36 4.02
N SER A 113 14.60 -15.41 4.38
CA SER A 113 14.17 -16.79 4.14
C SER A 113 12.87 -17.14 4.87
N GLU A 114 12.65 -16.60 6.07
CA GLU A 114 11.44 -16.87 6.86
C GLU A 114 10.22 -16.24 6.19
N PHE A 115 10.37 -15.04 5.62
CA PHE A 115 9.33 -14.41 4.82
C PHE A 115 8.95 -15.27 3.60
N LEU A 116 9.92 -15.85 2.90
CA LEU A 116 9.67 -16.71 1.74
C LEU A 116 8.99 -18.04 2.11
N ASP A 117 9.26 -18.55 3.31
CA ASP A 117 8.63 -19.78 3.81
C ASP A 117 7.20 -19.56 4.31
N ALA A 118 6.89 -18.36 4.83
CA ALA A 118 5.56 -18.01 5.31
C ALA A 118 4.47 -17.93 4.22
N GLY A 119 4.86 -17.78 2.95
CA GLY A 119 3.94 -17.70 1.81
C GLY A 119 3.84 -18.95 0.94
N LYS A 120 4.37 -20.08 1.42
CA LYS A 120 4.18 -21.42 0.82
C LYS A 120 2.92 -22.09 1.36
#